data_AF-A0A1G9ID50-F1
#
_entry.id   AF-A0A1G9ID50-F1
#
_cell.length_a   1.000
_cell.length_b   1.000
_cell.length_c   1.000
_cell.angle_alpha   90.00
_cell.angle_beta   90.00
_cell.angle_gamma   90.00
#
_symmetry.space_group_name_H-M   'P 1'
#
loop_
_entity.id
_entity.type
_entity.pdbx_description
1 polymer ?
#
loop_
_entity_poly.entity_id
_entity_poly.type
_entity_poly.pdbx_seq_one_letter_code
_entity_poly.pdbx_strand_id
1 'polypeptide(L)'
;MMSVDSRASGEPSTGQYWSSPIPVDEAELSPVLLRQINFCDDRRGFRAYVVQVFADPAGPPEAMFELAYNRRSKRACAIFEAVRAADLGGSGDRVVAAADPIWVVANSPRTAVDAAFQALVDRCSD
;
A
#
# COMPACT_ATOMS: atom_id res chain seq x y z
N MET A 1 -31.19 -21.54 32.96
CA MET A 1 -31.37 -21.18 31.54
C MET A 1 -30.18 -20.29 31.18
N MET A 2 -29.20 -20.85 30.46
CA MET A 2 -27.96 -20.15 30.10
C MET A 2 -28.26 -19.25 28.90
N SER A 3 -28.21 -17.93 29.07
CA SER A 3 -28.19 -17.00 27.93
C SER A 3 -26.72 -16.68 27.66
N VAL A 4 -26.18 -17.28 26.61
CA VAL A 4 -24.84 -17.02 26.11
C VAL A 4 -24.98 -15.93 25.05
N ASP A 5 -24.90 -14.67 25.48
CA ASP A 5 -24.79 -13.56 24.54
C ASP A 5 -23.44 -13.68 23.82
N SER A 6 -23.54 -14.12 22.57
CA SER A 6 -22.42 -14.30 21.67
C SER A 6 -22.13 -13.00 20.95
N ARG A 7 -20.82 -12.71 20.82
CA ARG A 7 -20.17 -11.66 20.02
C ARG A 7 -20.11 -10.28 20.66
N ALA A 8 -19.14 -10.14 21.57
CA ALA A 8 -18.26 -8.97 21.47
C ALA A 8 -17.62 -9.00 20.07
N SER A 9 -18.21 -8.27 19.14
CA SER A 9 -17.53 -7.92 17.89
C SER A 9 -16.36 -7.06 18.32
N GLY A 10 -15.15 -7.61 18.24
CA GLY A 10 -13.94 -6.88 18.61
C GLY A 10 -13.93 -5.54 17.89
N GLU A 11 -13.96 -4.45 18.66
CA GLU A 11 -13.65 -3.13 18.13
C GLU A 11 -12.28 -3.22 17.45
N PRO A 12 -12.11 -2.76 16.20
CA PRO A 12 -10.79 -2.62 15.64
C PRO A 12 -10.06 -1.56 16.47
N SER A 13 -9.10 -2.00 17.26
CA SER A 13 -8.17 -1.13 18.00
C SER A 13 -7.53 -0.15 17.01
N THR A 14 -7.99 1.11 17.03
CA THR A 14 -7.37 2.28 16.36
C THR A 14 -6.71 1.95 15.02
N GLY A 15 -7.50 1.38 14.10
CA GLY A 15 -7.00 0.86 12.83
C GLY A 15 -6.79 1.98 11.83
N GLN A 16 -5.57 2.12 11.29
CA GLN A 16 -5.34 2.91 10.09
C GLN A 16 -6.34 2.52 9.01
N TYR A 17 -7.01 3.51 8.44
CA TYR A 17 -7.96 3.30 7.37
C TYR A 17 -7.22 3.47 6.06
N TRP A 18 -7.31 2.50 5.17
CA TRP A 18 -6.73 2.63 3.84
C TRP A 18 -7.77 2.46 2.74
N SER A 19 -7.58 3.21 1.65
CA SER A 19 -8.47 3.19 0.50
C SER A 19 -8.48 1.80 -0.16
N SER A 20 -9.46 1.57 -1.04
CA SER A 20 -9.26 0.51 -2.04
C SER A 20 -8.09 0.88 -2.97
N PRO A 21 -7.38 -0.09 -3.56
CA PRO A 21 -6.38 0.18 -4.59
C PRO A 21 -6.97 0.99 -5.74
N ILE A 22 -6.43 2.18 -5.95
CA ILE A 22 -6.83 3.12 -7.00
C ILE A 22 -5.90 2.89 -8.18
N PRO A 23 -6.40 2.47 -9.36
CA PRO A 23 -5.56 2.36 -10.55
C PRO A 23 -5.03 3.75 -10.95
N VAL A 24 -3.75 3.83 -11.27
CA VAL A 24 -3.08 5.05 -11.75
C VAL A 24 -2.28 4.73 -13.01
N ASP A 25 -1.81 5.75 -13.73
CA ASP A 25 -0.86 5.53 -14.82
C ASP A 25 0.50 5.10 -14.27
N GLU A 26 1.21 4.23 -14.99
CA GLU A 26 2.55 3.77 -14.56
C GLU A 26 3.52 4.94 -14.38
N ALA A 27 3.36 6.03 -15.16
CA ALA A 27 4.18 7.23 -15.05
C ALA A 27 3.97 8.01 -13.74
N GLU A 28 2.91 7.71 -12.98
CA GLU A 28 2.65 8.31 -11.67
C GLU A 28 3.39 7.60 -10.53
N LEU A 29 3.93 6.39 -10.78
CA LEU A 29 4.74 5.67 -9.79
C LEU A 29 6.09 6.33 -9.60
N SER A 30 6.63 6.22 -8.39
CA SER A 30 7.97 6.64 -8.04
C SER A 30 9.02 6.03 -9.00
N PRO A 31 10.08 6.80 -9.34
CA PRO A 31 11.16 6.30 -10.17
C PRO A 31 11.85 5.05 -9.61
N VAL A 32 11.80 4.86 -8.29
CA VAL A 32 12.37 3.68 -7.63
C VAL A 32 11.55 2.44 -7.96
N LEU A 33 10.22 2.50 -7.82
CA LEU A 33 9.34 1.37 -8.13
C LEU A 33 9.38 1.05 -9.63
N LEU A 34 9.37 2.08 -10.48
CA LEU A 34 9.54 1.93 -11.93
C LEU A 34 10.85 1.24 -12.29
N ARG A 35 11.95 1.57 -11.59
CA ARG A 35 13.24 0.91 -11.81
C ARG A 35 13.15 -0.59 -11.45
N GLN A 36 12.51 -0.95 -10.35
CA GLN A 36 12.36 -2.34 -9.93
C GLN A 36 11.64 -3.19 -10.99
N ILE A 37 10.50 -2.72 -11.49
CA ILE A 37 9.71 -3.48 -12.46
C ILE A 37 10.34 -3.50 -13.86
N ASN A 38 11.13 -2.49 -14.22
CA ASN A 38 11.80 -2.44 -15.52
C ASN A 38 12.87 -3.52 -15.69
N PHE A 39 13.42 -4.06 -14.60
CA PHE A 39 14.37 -5.17 -14.61
C PHE A 39 13.69 -6.55 -14.65
N CYS A 40 12.36 -6.62 -14.66
CA CYS A 40 11.63 -7.89 -14.73
C CYS A 40 11.31 -8.26 -16.19
N ASP A 41 11.49 -9.54 -16.54
CA ASP A 41 11.16 -10.06 -17.88
C ASP A 41 9.68 -9.88 -18.23
N ASP A 42 8.81 -9.91 -17.23
CA ASP A 42 7.37 -9.74 -17.34
C ASP A 42 6.89 -8.30 -17.13
N ARG A 43 7.78 -7.29 -17.28
CA ARG A 43 7.50 -5.87 -17.03
C ARG A 43 6.17 -5.34 -17.62
N ARG A 44 5.79 -5.79 -18.81
CA ARG A 44 4.53 -5.37 -19.49
C ARG A 44 3.25 -5.88 -18.82
N GLY A 45 3.39 -6.83 -17.89
CA GLY A 45 2.28 -7.42 -17.15
C GLY A 45 1.90 -6.67 -15.87
N PHE A 46 2.73 -5.71 -15.44
CA PHE A 46 2.43 -4.91 -14.27
C PHE A 46 1.35 -3.87 -14.56
N ARG A 47 0.61 -3.50 -13.51
CA ARG A 47 -0.37 -2.42 -13.47
C ARG A 47 -0.14 -1.62 -12.21
N ALA A 48 -0.22 -0.30 -12.32
CA ALA A 48 0.07 0.62 -11.25
C ALA A 48 -1.20 0.91 -10.41
N TYR A 49 -1.01 1.00 -9.10
CA TYR A 49 -2.03 1.35 -8.14
C TYR A 49 -1.43 2.22 -7.04
N VAL A 50 -2.28 3.07 -6.47
CA VAL A 50 -2.01 3.77 -5.21
C VAL A 50 -3.04 3.35 -4.16
N VAL A 51 -2.61 3.19 -2.92
CA VAL A 51 -3.49 3.08 -1.75
C VAL A 51 -3.15 4.22 -0.80
N GLN A 52 -4.15 5.02 -0.46
CA GLN A 52 -4.01 6.10 0.51
C GLN A 52 -4.27 5.59 1.91
N VAL A 53 -3.46 6.02 2.88
CA VAL A 53 -3.54 5.64 4.29
C VAL A 53 -3.87 6.86 5.12
N PHE A 54 -4.88 6.72 5.97
CA PHE A 54 -5.49 7.80 6.75
C PHE A 54 -5.42 7.47 8.25
N ALA A 55 -5.08 8.46 9.06
CA ALA A 55 -5.27 8.39 10.52
C ALA A 55 -6.74 8.58 10.91
N ASP A 56 -7.46 9.47 10.20
CA ASP A 56 -8.90 9.71 10.33
C ASP A 56 -9.55 9.58 8.94
N PRO A 57 -10.62 8.77 8.76
CA PRO A 57 -11.33 8.65 7.49
C PRO A 57 -11.81 9.97 6.88
N ALA A 58 -12.08 10.99 7.71
CA ALA A 58 -12.50 12.32 7.26
C ALA A 58 -11.32 13.28 7.01
N GLY A 59 -10.10 12.88 7.38
CA GLY A 59 -8.88 13.66 7.24
C GLY A 59 -8.16 13.43 5.90
N PRO A 60 -7.10 14.22 5.62
CA PRO A 60 -6.22 13.95 4.49
C PRO A 60 -5.42 12.65 4.70
N PRO A 61 -4.95 12.00 3.62
CA PRO A 61 -4.05 10.88 3.76
C PRO A 61 -2.69 11.33 4.32
N GLU A 62 -2.15 10.54 5.25
CA GLU A 62 -0.86 10.78 5.89
C GLU A 62 0.26 9.93 5.29
N ALA A 63 -0.11 8.88 4.57
CA ALA A 63 0.80 8.03 3.85
C ALA A 63 0.13 7.43 2.63
N MET A 64 0.93 6.81 1.77
CA MET A 64 0.42 6.02 0.66
C MET A 64 1.30 4.80 0.41
N PHE A 65 0.69 3.76 -0.15
CA PHE A 65 1.41 2.73 -0.87
C PHE A 65 1.34 3.03 -2.35
N GLU A 66 2.49 3.04 -2.99
CA GLU A 66 2.58 2.80 -4.43
C GLU A 66 2.75 1.31 -4.68
N LEU A 67 2.09 0.80 -5.71
CA LEU A 67 2.08 -0.63 -6.01
C LEU A 67 2.12 -0.87 -7.52
N ALA A 68 3.03 -1.72 -7.96
CA ALA A 68 2.92 -2.38 -9.25
C ALA A 68 2.54 -3.85 -9.05
N TYR A 69 1.42 -4.28 -9.64
CA TYR A 69 0.92 -5.65 -9.54
C TYR A 69 0.85 -6.34 -10.90
N ASN A 70 1.43 -7.54 -11.01
CA ASN A 70 1.30 -8.39 -12.19
C ASN A 70 0.37 -9.57 -11.90
N ARG A 71 -0.83 -9.54 -12.49
CA ARG A 71 -1.85 -10.57 -12.28
C ARG A 71 -1.43 -11.96 -12.78
N ARG A 72 -0.58 -12.02 -13.82
CA ARG A 72 -0.16 -13.29 -14.44
C ARG A 72 0.87 -14.01 -13.58
N SER A 73 1.92 -13.31 -13.15
CA SER A 73 2.96 -13.88 -12.30
C SER A 73 2.63 -13.87 -10.81
N LYS A 74 1.51 -13.23 -10.41
CA LYS A 74 1.10 -13.09 -9.01
C LYS A 74 2.13 -12.36 -8.15
N ARG A 75 2.95 -11.53 -8.76
CA ARG A 75 3.99 -10.75 -8.09
C ARG A 75 3.57 -9.30 -7.99
N ALA A 76 3.94 -8.66 -6.89
CA ALA A 76 3.80 -7.23 -6.71
C ALA A 76 5.09 -6.63 -6.14
N CYS A 77 5.36 -5.38 -6.52
CA CYS A 77 6.37 -4.55 -5.89
C CYS A 77 5.66 -3.33 -5.30
N ALA A 78 5.90 -3.05 -4.02
CA ALA A 78 5.28 -1.94 -3.31
C ALA A 78 6.32 -1.05 -2.63
N ILE A 79 6.03 0.23 -2.52
CA ILE A 79 6.76 1.20 -1.69
C ILE A 79 5.74 1.86 -0.77
N PHE A 80 6.11 2.03 0.49
CA PHE A 80 5.34 2.83 1.45
C PHE A 80 5.99 4.19 1.59
N GLU A 81 5.19 5.25 1.41
CA GLU A 81 5.63 6.63 1.46
C GLU A 81 4.82 7.40 2.50
N ALA A 82 5.50 8.04 3.44
CA ALA A 82 4.89 9.00 4.36
C ALA A 82 4.78 10.37 3.68
N VAL A 83 3.61 10.99 3.74
CA VAL A 83 3.28 12.23 3.03
C VAL A 83 2.98 13.33 4.04
N ARG A 84 3.42 14.57 3.78
CA ARG A 84 2.96 15.70 4.61
C ARG A 84 1.50 16.02 4.29
N ALA A 85 0.68 16.10 5.34
CA ALA A 85 -0.76 16.40 5.26
C ALA A 85 -1.13 17.71 4.53
N ALA A 86 -0.18 18.64 4.34
CA ALA A 86 -0.44 19.96 3.75
C ALA A 86 -0.31 20.01 2.21
N ASP A 87 0.32 19.02 1.57
CA ASP A 87 0.86 19.20 0.21
C ASP A 87 0.28 18.21 -0.80
N LEU A 88 -1.04 18.12 -0.99
CA LEU A 88 -1.66 17.23 -1.99
C LEU A 88 -1.90 17.85 -3.41
N GLY A 89 -1.53 19.10 -3.75
CA GLY A 89 -1.66 19.65 -5.13
C GLY A 89 -0.40 19.98 -6.01
N GLY A 90 0.41 19.02 -6.51
CA GLY A 90 1.72 19.32 -7.16
C GLY A 90 2.87 18.31 -6.92
N SER A 91 3.11 17.43 -7.89
CA SER A 91 4.19 16.44 -7.95
C SER A 91 5.58 17.03 -7.71
N GLY A 92 6.33 16.50 -6.74
CA GLY A 92 7.75 16.81 -6.58
C GLY A 92 8.34 16.56 -5.18
N ASP A 93 7.75 17.15 -4.13
CA ASP A 93 8.48 17.38 -2.87
C ASP A 93 7.69 17.00 -1.59
N ARG A 94 6.85 15.96 -1.68
CA ARG A 94 5.83 15.64 -0.65
C ARG A 94 6.19 14.48 0.28
N VAL A 95 7.12 13.63 -0.17
CA VAL A 95 7.49 12.40 0.50
C VAL A 95 8.48 12.72 1.60
N VAL A 96 8.09 12.51 2.85
CA VAL A 96 8.94 12.75 4.02
C VAL A 96 9.88 11.58 4.25
N ALA A 97 9.40 10.37 3.97
CA ALA A 97 10.17 9.14 4.06
C ALA A 97 9.55 8.11 3.12
N ALA A 98 10.39 7.28 2.52
CA ALA A 98 9.98 6.12 1.75
C ALA A 98 10.69 4.88 2.29
N ALA A 99 9.96 3.78 2.43
CA ALA A 99 10.55 2.49 2.73
C ALA A 99 11.23 1.90 1.47
N ASP A 100 12.17 0.98 1.67
CA ASP A 100 12.73 0.21 0.56
C ASP A 100 11.62 -0.58 -0.18
N PRO A 101 11.76 -0.80 -1.50
CA PRO A 101 10.80 -1.59 -2.25
C PRO A 101 10.63 -3.00 -1.69
N ILE A 102 9.37 -3.44 -1.59
CA ILE A 102 9.01 -4.76 -1.07
C ILE A 102 8.38 -5.58 -2.19
N TRP A 103 9.00 -6.72 -2.45
CA TRP A 103 8.47 -7.72 -3.37
C TRP A 103 7.63 -8.74 -2.61
N VAL A 104 6.39 -8.96 -3.06
CA VAL A 104 5.45 -9.90 -2.47
C VAL A 104 4.78 -10.78 -3.52
N VAL A 105 4.26 -11.92 -3.09
CA VAL A 105 3.35 -12.76 -3.88
C VAL A 105 1.93 -12.46 -3.43
N ALA A 106 1.04 -12.19 -4.39
CA ALA A 106 -0.33 -11.79 -4.10
C ALA A 106 -1.33 -12.16 -5.21
N ASN A 107 -2.58 -12.39 -4.81
CA ASN A 107 -3.65 -12.79 -5.72
C ASN A 107 -4.45 -11.60 -6.27
N SER A 108 -4.32 -10.43 -5.65
CA SER A 108 -4.96 -9.18 -6.01
C SER A 108 -4.14 -7.98 -5.51
N PRO A 109 -4.38 -6.76 -6.02
CA PRO A 109 -3.76 -5.54 -5.50
C PRO A 109 -4.00 -5.32 -4.00
N ARG A 110 -5.21 -5.62 -3.50
CA ARG A 110 -5.54 -5.48 -2.07
C ARG A 110 -4.65 -6.39 -1.21
N THR A 111 -4.65 -7.69 -1.54
CA THR A 111 -3.82 -8.66 -0.81
C THR A 111 -2.32 -8.38 -0.93
N ALA A 112 -1.88 -7.67 -1.99
CA ALA A 112 -0.49 -7.28 -2.13
C ALA A 112 -0.10 -6.17 -1.15
N VAL A 113 -1.00 -5.21 -0.92
CA VAL A 113 -0.79 -4.13 0.06
C VAL A 113 -0.80 -4.70 1.46
N ASP A 114 -1.73 -5.60 1.79
CA ASP A 114 -1.76 -6.28 3.09
C ASP A 114 -0.44 -7.03 3.36
N ALA A 115 0.05 -7.78 2.35
CA ALA A 115 1.30 -8.53 2.46
C ALA A 115 2.54 -7.61 2.57
N ALA A 116 2.57 -6.50 1.81
CA ALA A 116 3.66 -5.54 1.88
C ALA A 116 3.69 -4.80 3.21
N PHE A 117 2.53 -4.44 3.75
CA PHE A 117 2.42 -3.86 5.09
C PHE A 117 2.92 -4.82 6.17
N GLN A 118 2.50 -6.09 6.13
CA GLN A 118 2.99 -7.08 7.07
C GLN A 118 4.52 -7.22 7.00
N ALA A 119 5.09 -7.27 5.78
CA ALA A 119 6.53 -7.32 5.60
C ALA A 119 7.27 -6.07 6.13
N LEU A 120 6.64 -4.89 6.14
CA LEU A 120 7.20 -3.69 6.79
C LEU A 120 7.18 -3.83 8.31
N VAL A 121 6.06 -4.28 8.88
CA VAL A 121 5.91 -4.47 10.32
C VAL A 121 6.92 -5.48 10.85
N ASP A 122 7.11 -6.59 10.13
CA ASP A 122 8.07 -7.64 10.50
C ASP A 122 9.50 -7.08 10.54
N ARG A 123 9.90 -6.24 9.58
CA ARG A 123 11.24 -5.60 9.54
C ARG A 123 11.50 -4.62 10.69
N CYS A 124 10.46 -4.00 11.23
CA CYS A 124 10.58 -3.08 12.36
C CYS A 124 10.60 -3.79 13.71
N SER A 125 10.29 -5.09 13.74
CA SER A 125 10.23 -5.91 14.95
C SER A 125 11.55 -6.64 15.26
N ASP A 126 12.48 -6.65 14.30
CA ASP A 126 13.86 -7.16 14.41
C ASP A 126 14.83 -6.10 14.97
#